data_AF-A0AAQ3M7B3-F1
#
_entry.id   AF-A0AAQ3M7B3-F1
#
_cell.length_a   1.000
_cell.length_b   1.000
_cell.length_c   1.000
_cell.angle_alpha   90.00
_cell.angle_beta   90.00
_cell.angle_gamma   90.00
#
_symmetry.space_group_name_H-M   'P 1'
#
loop_
_entity.id
_entity.type
_entity.pdbx_description
1 polymer ?
#
loop_
_entity_poly.entity_id
_entity_poly.type
_entity_poly.pdbx_seq_one_letter_code
_entity_poly.pdbx_strand_id
1 'polypeptide(L)'
;MSAPASLLYSSKLAGKKVLVFECTSGIGLSVATIALAESTHVYISSSNQTKLDAAAKNLETNLHAILTTATKNGPLDHVVFTAGNALTPAHVTAPTATSIHTASIVRFVAPAIAYKLLASKQSFFTPSPVSSITFTSGKNSAN
;
A
#
# COMPACT_ATOMS: atom_id res chain seq x y z
N MET A 1 -5.05 13.87 -37.70
CA MET A 1 -3.81 13.21 -37.23
C MET A 1 -3.82 13.29 -35.71
N SER A 2 -4.14 12.18 -35.03
CA SER A 2 -4.32 12.11 -33.58
C SER A 2 -2.98 11.82 -32.89
N ALA A 3 -2.55 12.70 -31.98
CA ALA A 3 -1.39 12.42 -31.14
C ALA A 3 -1.73 11.26 -30.17
N PRO A 4 -0.79 10.32 -29.89
CA PRO A 4 -1.04 9.25 -28.95
C PRO A 4 -1.03 9.82 -27.52
N ALA A 5 -1.94 9.33 -26.66
CA ALA A 5 -2.13 9.77 -25.28
C ALA A 5 -0.94 9.50 -24.33
N SER A 6 0.20 9.02 -24.84
CA SER A 6 1.34 8.52 -24.05
C SER A 6 2.32 9.59 -23.55
N LEU A 7 2.06 10.88 -23.77
CA LEU A 7 2.99 11.98 -23.47
C LEU A 7 2.45 13.04 -22.49
N LEU A 8 1.25 12.88 -21.93
CA LEU A 8 0.63 13.91 -21.09
C LEU A 8 1.02 13.85 -19.59
N TYR A 9 1.72 12.80 -19.16
CA TYR A 9 2.20 12.71 -17.78
C TYR A 9 3.63 13.25 -17.71
N SER A 10 3.76 14.52 -17.35
CA SER A 10 5.04 15.16 -17.01
C SER A 10 5.76 14.25 -16.00
N SER A 11 6.99 13.84 -16.34
CA SER A 11 7.83 12.80 -15.71
C SER A 11 8.29 13.12 -14.27
N LYS A 12 7.37 13.56 -13.40
CA LYS A 12 7.65 14.02 -12.04
C LYS A 12 7.99 12.85 -11.10
N LEU A 13 7.58 11.64 -11.42
CA LEU A 13 7.94 10.43 -10.67
C LEU A 13 9.18 9.72 -11.24
N ALA A 14 9.76 10.20 -12.34
CA ALA A 14 10.94 9.58 -12.92
C ALA A 14 12.10 9.51 -11.91
N GLY A 15 12.63 8.31 -11.69
CA GLY A 15 13.70 8.06 -10.72
C GLY A 15 13.27 8.07 -9.25
N LYS A 16 11.98 8.29 -8.95
CA LYS A 16 11.44 8.14 -7.60
C LYS A 16 11.24 6.68 -7.24
N LYS A 17 11.17 6.39 -5.94
CA LYS A 17 10.89 5.05 -5.44
C LYS A 17 9.51 5.00 -4.80
N VAL A 18 8.63 4.16 -5.35
CA VAL A 18 7.24 4.04 -4.92
C VAL A 18 7.00 2.61 -4.44
N LEU A 19 6.54 2.45 -3.20
CA LEU A 19 6.07 1.17 -2.67
C LEU A 19 4.54 1.15 -2.69
N VAL A 20 3.94 0.12 -3.29
CA VAL A 20 2.49 -0.05 -3.34
C VAL A 20 2.11 -1.33 -2.61
N PHE A 21 1.27 -1.21 -1.59
CA PHE A 21 0.69 -2.35 -0.88
C PHE A 21 -0.64 -2.77 -1.53
N GLU A 22 -0.86 -4.09 -1.57
CA GLU A 22 -2.10 -4.73 -2.04
C GLU A 22 -2.40 -4.49 -3.54
N CYS A 23 -1.36 -4.44 -4.38
CA CYS A 23 -1.48 -4.10 -5.81
C CYS A 23 -1.57 -5.27 -6.78
N THR A 24 -2.02 -6.44 -6.34
CA THR A 24 -2.23 -7.59 -7.25
C THR A 24 -3.44 -7.44 -8.16
N SER A 25 -4.38 -6.56 -7.83
CA SER A 25 -5.59 -6.32 -8.63
C SER A 25 -6.13 -4.90 -8.46
N GLY A 26 -7.14 -4.55 -9.25
CA GLY A 26 -7.92 -3.30 -9.10
C GLY A 26 -7.10 -2.01 -9.19
N ILE A 27 -7.37 -1.09 -8.26
CA ILE A 27 -6.73 0.23 -8.20
C ILE A 27 -5.22 0.09 -7.97
N GLY A 28 -4.81 -0.82 -7.09
CA GLY A 28 -3.39 -1.02 -6.79
C GLY A 28 -2.59 -1.50 -8.00
N LEU A 29 -3.16 -2.41 -8.79
CA LEU A 29 -2.54 -2.86 -10.04
C LEU A 29 -2.38 -1.70 -11.04
N SER A 30 -3.42 -0.89 -11.21
CA SER A 30 -3.37 0.26 -12.13
C SER A 30 -2.31 1.28 -11.72
N VAL A 31 -2.22 1.59 -10.42
CA VAL A 31 -1.18 2.47 -9.86
C VAL A 31 0.21 1.88 -10.07
N ALA A 32 0.39 0.57 -9.84
CA ALA A 32 1.66 -0.11 -10.04
C ALA A 32 2.10 -0.11 -11.51
N THR A 33 1.18 -0.34 -12.45
CA THR A 33 1.46 -0.32 -13.90
C THR A 33 1.89 1.06 -14.37
N ILE A 34 1.22 2.13 -13.93
CA ILE A 34 1.60 3.50 -14.31
C ILE A 34 2.93 3.90 -13.68
N ALA A 35 3.16 3.59 -12.39
CA ALA A 35 4.43 3.86 -11.75
C ALA A 35 5.60 3.15 -12.47
N LEU A 36 5.40 1.91 -12.91
CA LEU A 36 6.40 1.19 -13.69
C LEU A 36 6.66 1.84 -15.06
N ALA A 37 5.61 2.36 -15.71
CA ALA A 37 5.74 3.09 -16.98
C ALA A 37 6.56 4.39 -16.83
N GLU A 38 6.55 5.02 -15.65
CA GLU A 38 7.35 6.21 -15.34
C GLU A 38 8.80 5.91 -14.91
N SER A 39 9.31 4.71 -15.17
CA SER A 39 10.67 4.28 -14.76
C SER A 39 10.92 4.42 -13.26
N THR A 40 9.86 4.23 -12.46
CA THR A 40 9.91 4.21 -11.00
C THR A 40 10.16 2.78 -10.54
N HIS A 41 10.95 2.60 -9.47
CA HIS A 41 11.07 1.30 -8.83
C HIS A 41 9.80 0.99 -8.02
N VAL A 42 9.07 -0.05 -8.43
CA VAL A 42 7.83 -0.51 -7.79
C VAL A 42 8.06 -1.84 -7.07
N TYR A 43 7.65 -1.90 -5.80
CA TYR A 43 7.63 -3.12 -5.00
C TYR A 43 6.18 -3.53 -4.73
N ILE A 44 5.84 -4.78 -5.05
CA ILE A 44 4.49 -5.34 -4.96
C ILE A 44 4.41 -6.23 -3.72
N SER A 45 3.46 -5.95 -2.82
CA SER A 45 3.15 -6.84 -1.70
C SER A 45 1.68 -7.24 -1.75
N SER A 46 1.41 -8.55 -1.70
CA SER A 46 0.07 -9.14 -1.70
C SER A 46 -0.12 -9.99 -0.46
N SER A 47 -1.30 -9.98 0.15
CA SER A 47 -1.65 -10.93 1.20
C SER A 47 -2.65 -11.98 0.70
N ASN A 48 -2.30 -13.26 0.87
CA ASN A 48 -3.25 -14.36 0.76
C ASN A 48 -4.04 -14.42 2.08
N GLN A 49 -5.38 -14.46 2.03
CA GLN A 49 -6.29 -14.38 3.17
C GLN A 49 -5.95 -15.36 4.31
N THR A 50 -5.46 -16.56 3.97
CA THR A 50 -5.09 -17.61 4.94
C THR A 50 -3.83 -17.30 5.75
N LYS A 51 -3.04 -16.29 5.34
CA LYS A 51 -1.83 -15.86 6.06
C LYS A 51 -2.06 -14.70 7.02
N LEU A 52 -3.24 -14.06 7.03
CA LEU A 52 -3.49 -12.85 7.82
C LEU A 52 -3.45 -13.09 9.34
N ASP A 53 -3.96 -14.21 9.84
CA ASP A 53 -4.02 -14.47 11.29
C ASP A 53 -2.64 -14.80 11.88
N ALA A 54 -1.80 -15.53 11.14
CA ALA A 54 -0.40 -15.76 11.50
C ALA A 54 0.49 -14.52 11.26
N ALA A 55 0.15 -13.71 10.24
CA ALA A 55 0.85 -12.48 9.92
C ALA A 55 0.61 -11.39 10.96
N ALA A 56 -0.53 -11.33 11.65
CA ALA A 56 -0.77 -10.32 12.69
C ALA A 56 0.28 -10.38 13.82
N LYS A 57 0.72 -11.58 14.25
CA LYS A 57 1.79 -11.75 15.24
C LYS A 57 3.18 -11.34 14.73
N ASN A 58 3.42 -11.49 13.43
CA ASN A 58 4.71 -11.21 12.79
C ASN A 58 4.66 -9.97 11.87
N LEU A 59 3.65 -9.12 12.05
CA LEU A 59 3.31 -8.07 11.07
C LEU A 59 4.44 -7.06 10.95
N GLU A 60 4.95 -6.60 12.09
CA GLU A 60 6.06 -5.66 12.14
C GLU A 60 7.33 -6.25 11.53
N THR A 61 7.66 -7.52 11.83
CA THR A 61 8.82 -8.21 11.24
C THR A 61 8.69 -8.36 9.72
N ASN A 62 7.52 -8.73 9.23
CA ASN A 62 7.27 -8.88 7.79
C ASN A 62 7.33 -7.53 7.07
N LEU A 63 6.73 -6.48 7.64
CA LEU A 63 6.79 -5.12 7.10
C LEU A 63 8.22 -4.60 7.10
N HIS A 64 9.00 -4.88 8.15
CA HIS A 64 10.42 -4.53 8.21
C HIS A 64 11.22 -5.22 7.11
N ALA A 65 10.99 -6.51 6.85
CA ALA A 65 11.64 -7.24 5.77
C ALA A 65 11.27 -6.70 4.38
N ILE A 66 10.00 -6.35 4.16
CA ILE A 66 9.52 -5.70 2.93
C ILE A 66 10.21 -4.36 2.74
N LEU A 67 10.19 -3.49 3.76
CA LEU A 67 10.82 -2.16 3.70
C LEU A 67 12.32 -2.27 3.46
N THR A 68 13.01 -3.17 4.18
CA THR A 68 14.44 -3.43 3.97
C THR A 68 14.74 -3.86 2.54
N THR A 69 13.89 -4.70 1.95
CA THR A 69 14.04 -5.13 0.55
C THR A 69 13.76 -3.98 -0.42
N ALA A 70 12.72 -3.20 -0.15
CA ALA A 70 12.31 -2.06 -0.97
C ALA A 70 13.35 -0.92 -0.95
N THR A 71 14.12 -0.81 0.13
CA THR A 71 15.08 0.28 0.34
C THR A 71 16.53 -0.14 0.13
N LYS A 72 16.79 -1.33 -0.44
CA LYS A 72 18.15 -1.81 -0.75
C LYS A 72 18.92 -0.80 -1.61
N ASN A 73 18.22 -0.12 -2.51
CA ASN A 73 18.80 0.87 -3.43
C ASN A 73 18.55 2.31 -2.97
N GLY A 74 18.32 2.52 -1.66
CA GLY A 74 18.04 3.81 -1.03
C GLY A 74 16.58 3.99 -0.63
N PRO A 75 16.25 5.06 0.11
CA PRO A 75 14.94 5.29 0.71
C PRO A 75 13.81 5.45 -0.29
N LEU A 76 12.57 5.23 0.18
CA LEU A 76 11.34 5.45 -0.57
C LEU A 76 10.96 6.94 -0.59
N ASP A 77 10.39 7.40 -1.70
CA ASP A 77 9.78 8.74 -1.81
C ASP A 77 8.26 8.68 -1.60
N HIS A 78 7.64 7.59 -2.05
CA HIS A 78 6.18 7.42 -1.99
C HIS A 78 5.78 6.04 -1.49
N VAL A 79 4.74 6.01 -0.65
CA VAL A 79 4.13 4.78 -0.18
C VAL A 79 2.62 4.86 -0.39
N VAL A 80 2.03 3.82 -0.98
CA VAL A 80 0.59 3.75 -1.27
C VAL A 80 0.00 2.52 -0.60
N PHE A 81 -1.02 2.72 0.24
CA PHE A 81 -1.82 1.66 0.84
C PHE A 81 -3.16 1.52 0.12
N THR A 82 -3.40 0.37 -0.49
CA THR A 82 -4.68 0.05 -1.12
C THR A 82 -5.50 -0.94 -0.28
N ALA A 83 -6.82 -0.94 -0.47
CA ALA A 83 -7.76 -1.73 0.34
C ALA A 83 -8.02 -3.10 -0.31
N GLY A 84 -7.05 -4.00 -0.22
CA GLY A 84 -7.05 -5.27 -0.98
C GLY A 84 -8.01 -6.37 -0.51
N ASN A 85 -8.59 -6.29 0.70
CA ASN A 85 -9.50 -7.32 1.19
C ASN A 85 -10.99 -6.92 1.09
N ALA A 86 -11.82 -7.92 0.83
CA ALA A 86 -13.27 -7.78 0.89
C ALA A 86 -13.72 -7.43 2.31
N LEU A 87 -14.54 -6.40 2.43
CA LEU A 87 -15.36 -6.18 3.61
C LEU A 87 -16.77 -6.68 3.30
N THR A 88 -17.25 -7.59 4.13
CA THR A 88 -18.65 -7.98 4.20
C THR A 88 -19.29 -7.16 5.33
N PRO A 89 -19.97 -6.04 5.04
CA PRO A 89 -20.64 -5.28 6.08
C PRO A 89 -21.81 -6.13 6.60
N ALA A 90 -21.76 -6.47 7.88
CA ALA A 90 -22.88 -7.14 8.54
C ALA A 90 -23.86 -6.11 9.10
N HIS A 91 -25.09 -6.55 9.44
CA HIS A 91 -26.03 -5.72 10.20
C HIS A 91 -25.35 -5.20 11.46
N VAL A 92 -25.69 -4.00 11.94
CA VAL A 92 -25.00 -3.32 13.06
C VAL A 92 -24.97 -4.14 14.37
N THR A 93 -25.85 -5.13 14.52
CA THR A 93 -25.90 -6.04 15.69
C THR A 93 -25.08 -7.33 15.52
N ALA A 94 -24.55 -7.59 14.33
CA ALA A 94 -23.82 -8.81 13.99
C ALA A 94 -22.28 -8.75 14.11
N PRO A 95 -21.57 -7.59 14.21
CA PRO A 95 -20.12 -7.60 14.28
C PRO A 95 -19.60 -8.32 15.52
N THR A 96 -18.61 -9.18 15.34
CA THR A 96 -17.80 -9.77 16.40
C THR A 96 -16.44 -9.09 16.48
N ALA A 97 -15.74 -9.22 17.61
CA ALA A 97 -14.38 -8.69 17.77
C ALA A 97 -13.43 -9.19 16.66
N THR A 98 -13.53 -10.46 16.27
CA THR A 98 -12.75 -11.04 15.17
C THR A 98 -13.07 -10.38 13.84
N SER A 99 -14.35 -10.18 13.51
CA SER A 99 -14.75 -9.53 12.26
C SER A 99 -14.26 -8.08 12.17
N ILE A 100 -14.27 -7.36 13.29
CA ILE A 100 -13.74 -5.99 13.40
C ILE A 100 -12.22 -5.99 13.22
N HIS A 101 -11.53 -6.94 13.85
CA HIS A 101 -10.08 -7.09 13.72
C HIS A 101 -9.68 -7.41 12.27
N THR A 102 -10.36 -8.35 11.62
CA THR A 102 -10.13 -8.68 10.20
C THR A 102 -10.42 -7.49 9.27
N ALA A 103 -11.43 -6.68 9.58
CA ALA A 103 -11.74 -5.47 8.82
C ALA A 103 -10.68 -4.37 9.01
N SER A 104 -10.13 -4.24 10.22
CA SER A 104 -9.19 -3.18 10.61
C SER A 104 -7.75 -3.48 10.22
N ILE A 105 -7.38 -4.75 10.03
CA ILE A 105 -5.99 -5.15 9.82
C ILE A 105 -5.34 -4.45 8.61
N VAL A 106 -6.01 -4.41 7.45
CA VAL A 106 -5.46 -3.75 6.24
C VAL A 106 -5.78 -2.25 6.18
N ARG A 107 -6.84 -1.80 6.85
CA ARG A 107 -7.32 -0.40 6.79
C ARG A 107 -6.67 0.50 7.82
N PHE A 108 -6.17 -0.07 8.91
CA PHE A 108 -5.65 0.70 10.03
C PHE A 108 -4.36 0.09 10.58
N VAL A 109 -4.39 -1.17 11.02
CA VAL A 109 -3.27 -1.75 11.79
C VAL A 109 -1.99 -1.84 10.95
N ALA A 110 -2.03 -2.47 9.78
CA ALA A 110 -0.86 -2.62 8.92
C ALA A 110 -0.32 -1.27 8.42
N PRO A 111 -1.16 -0.33 7.93
CA PRO A 111 -0.67 1.01 7.57
C PRO A 111 -0.06 1.78 8.75
N ALA A 112 -0.62 1.66 9.96
CA ALA A 112 -0.08 2.32 11.16
C ALA A 112 1.29 1.75 11.57
N ILE A 113 1.46 0.41 11.57
CA ILE A 113 2.75 -0.22 11.88
C ILE A 113 3.78 0.07 10.78
N ALA A 114 3.38 0.06 9.51
CA ALA A 114 4.26 0.44 8.43
C ALA A 114 4.71 1.91 8.57
N TYR A 115 3.81 2.81 8.94
CA TYR A 115 4.16 4.21 9.22
C TYR A 115 5.13 4.35 10.39
N LYS A 116 4.91 3.63 11.50
CA LYS A 116 5.87 3.56 12.62
C LYS A 116 7.27 3.20 12.11
N LEU A 117 7.38 2.16 11.27
CA LEU A 117 8.67 1.72 10.73
C LEU A 117 9.30 2.79 9.81
N LEU A 118 8.52 3.35 8.88
CA LEU A 118 8.96 4.43 7.97
C LEU A 118 9.45 5.66 8.75
N ALA A 119 8.75 6.04 9.82
CA ALA A 119 9.11 7.18 10.66
C ALA A 119 10.28 6.88 11.60
N SER A 120 10.45 5.63 12.03
CA SER A 120 11.51 5.23 12.97
C SER A 120 12.91 5.14 12.35
N LYS A 121 13.02 5.04 11.01
CA LYS A 121 14.30 4.90 10.32
C LYS A 121 14.35 5.78 9.07
N GLN A 122 15.22 6.80 9.08
CA GLN A 122 15.48 7.64 7.89
C GLN A 122 15.98 6.84 6.68
N SER A 123 16.48 5.62 6.86
CA SER A 123 16.88 4.74 5.74
C SER A 123 15.70 4.22 4.92
N PHE A 124 14.48 4.24 5.45
CA PHE A 124 13.31 3.68 4.77
C PHE A 124 12.52 4.71 3.96
N PHE A 125 12.56 5.98 4.35
CA PHE A 125 11.75 7.01 3.73
C PHE A 125 12.50 8.34 3.67
N THR A 126 12.38 9.05 2.55
CA THR A 126 12.94 10.39 2.36
C THR A 126 11.91 11.43 2.78
N PRO A 127 12.07 12.16 3.89
CA PRO A 127 11.17 13.23 4.25
C PRO A 127 11.39 14.43 3.31
N SER A 128 10.38 14.78 2.52
CA SER A 128 10.47 15.88 1.56
C SER A 128 9.07 16.39 1.21
N PRO A 129 8.90 17.67 0.84
CA PRO A 129 7.62 18.19 0.33
C PRO A 129 7.10 17.47 -0.93
N VAL A 130 7.98 16.76 -1.63
CA VAL A 130 7.62 15.93 -2.80
C VAL A 130 7.45 14.45 -2.46
N SER A 131 7.59 14.04 -1.20
CA SER A 131 7.36 12.67 -0.74
C SER A 131 5.94 12.53 -0.21
N SER A 132 5.36 11.33 -0.28
CA SER A 132 3.98 11.13 0.20
C SER A 132 3.70 9.73 0.74
N ILE A 133 2.71 9.66 1.64
CA ILE A 133 2.10 8.41 2.09
C ILE A 133 0.61 8.52 1.82
N THR A 134 0.09 7.65 0.97
CA THR A 134 -1.30 7.71 0.49
C THR A 134 -2.08 6.53 1.04
N PHE A 135 -3.26 6.82 1.60
CA PHE A 135 -4.18 5.80 2.10
C PHE A 135 -5.43 5.75 1.23
N THR A 136 -5.97 4.55 1.05
CA THR A 136 -7.24 4.33 0.34
C THR A 136 -8.35 4.12 1.36
N SER A 137 -9.35 5.01 1.35
CA SER A 137 -10.61 4.82 2.06
C SER A 137 -11.68 4.29 1.09
N GLY A 138 -12.94 4.26 1.52
CA GLY A 138 -14.08 3.88 0.69
C GLY A 138 -15.28 3.50 1.54
N LYS A 139 -16.47 3.55 0.93
CA LYS A 139 -17.70 3.03 1.52
C LYS A 139 -18.15 1.81 0.72
N ASN A 140 -18.58 0.78 1.43
CA ASN A 140 -19.27 -0.36 0.85
C ASN A 140 -20.70 -0.28 1.37
N SER A 141 -21.69 -0.22 0.49
CA SER A 141 -23.10 -0.27 0.89
C SER A 141 -23.48 -1.74 1.07
N ALA A 142 -24.05 -2.10 2.22
CA ALA A 142 -24.83 -3.33 2.34
C ALA A 142 -26.17 -3.07 1.65
N ASN A 143 -26.54 -3.96 0.73
CA ASN A 143 -27.91 -4.02 0.20
C ASN A 143 -28.81 -4.74 1.20
#